data_AF-X1GPW9-F1
#
_entry.id   AF-X1GPW9-F1
#
_cell.length_a   1.000
_cell.length_b   1.000
_cell.length_c   1.000
_cell.angle_alpha   90.00
_cell.angle_beta   90.00
_cell.angle_gamma   90.00
#
_symmetry.space_group_name_H-M   'P 1'
#
loop_
_entity.id
_entity.type
_entity.pdbx_description
1 polymer ?
#
loop_
_entity_poly.entity_id
_entity_poly.type
_entity_poly.pdbx_seq_one_letter_code
_entity_poly.pdbx_strand_id
1 'polypeptide(L)' 'MEINVLIDEGFEGYLEVSWLQGVAEQALVAQDAGSKVELGLVITNQERVQQLNRSYLGKDEPTDVLAFSAR' A
#
# COMPACT_ATOMS: atom_id res chain seq x y z
N MET A 1 -15.12 7.14 -0.99
CA MET A 1 -13.75 6.65 -1.10
C MET A 1 -13.45 5.86 0.14
N GLU A 2 -12.93 4.66 -0.01
CA GLU A 2 -12.60 3.77 1.09
C GLU A 2 -11.10 3.46 1.04
N ILE A 3 -10.41 3.66 2.17
CA ILE A 3 -8.95 3.44 2.27
C ILE A 3 -8.68 2.54 3.47
N ASN A 4 -8.24 1.33 3.16
CA ASN A 4 -7.91 0.30 4.13
C ASN A 4 -6.39 0.21 4.29
N VAL A 5 -5.89 0.46 5.49
CA VAL A 5 -4.45 0.40 5.79
C VAL A 5 -4.17 -0.76 6.72
N LEU A 6 -3.23 -1.61 6.34
CA LEU A 6 -2.69 -2.69 7.18
C LEU A 6 -1.20 -2.44 7.41
N ILE A 7 -0.77 -2.57 8.66
CA ILE A 7 0.62 -2.43 9.06
C ILE A 7 1.01 -3.78 9.68
N ASP A 8 2.02 -4.44 9.11
CA ASP A 8 2.54 -5.69 9.66
C ASP A 8 3.23 -5.47 11.01
N GLU A 9 3.32 -6.55 11.79
CA GLU A 9 3.99 -6.56 13.09
C GLU A 9 5.44 -6.08 13.01
N GLY A 10 5.84 -5.28 14.00
CA GLY A 10 7.16 -4.66 14.08
C GLY A 10 7.24 -3.26 13.48
N PHE A 11 6.18 -2.80 12.80
CA PHE A 11 6.06 -1.44 12.28
C PHE A 11 5.08 -0.57 13.09
N GLU A 12 4.41 -1.14 14.09
CA GLU A 12 3.50 -0.39 14.95
C GLU A 12 4.25 0.71 15.72
N GLY A 13 3.71 1.92 15.70
CA GLY A 13 4.30 3.08 16.39
C GLY A 13 5.31 3.88 15.57
N TYR A 14 5.78 3.38 14.42
CA TYR A 14 6.55 4.20 13.47
C TYR A 14 5.65 5.04 12.56
N LEU A 15 4.43 4.56 12.30
CA LEU A 15 3.48 5.17 11.38
C LEU A 15 2.08 5.16 11.99
N GLU A 16 1.39 6.29 11.84
CA GLU A 16 -0.01 6.43 12.23
C GLU A 16 -0.91 6.05 11.04
N VAL A 17 -1.86 5.14 11.28
CA VAL A 17 -2.81 4.69 10.26
C VAL A 17 -3.61 5.87 9.68
N SER A 18 -4.06 6.78 10.54
CA SER A 18 -4.83 7.96 10.15
C SER A 18 -4.03 8.91 9.25
N TRP A 19 -2.71 9.02 9.50
CA TRP A 19 -1.82 9.81 8.67
C TRP A 19 -1.68 9.20 7.27
N LEU A 20 -1.46 7.88 7.18
CA LEU A 20 -1.39 7.16 5.92
C LEU A 20 -2.70 7.26 5.12
N GLN A 21 -3.85 7.14 5.79
CA GLN A 21 -5.16 7.33 5.18
C GLN A 21 -5.29 8.74 4.59
N GLY A 22 -4.90 9.78 5.34
CA GLY A 22 -4.95 11.16 4.85
C GLY A 22 -4.05 11.43 3.65
N VAL A 23 -2.83 10.88 3.64
CA VAL A 23 -1.91 10.99 2.49
C VAL A 23 -2.49 10.29 1.25
N ALA A 24 -3.00 9.08 1.42
CA ALA A 24 -3.62 8.32 0.32
C ALA A 24 -4.87 9.04 -0.23
N GLU A 25 -5.70 9.61 0.64
CA GLU A 25 -6.87 10.41 0.25
C GLU A 25 -6.46 11.64 -0.56
N GLN A 26 -5.48 12.39 -0.10
CA GLN A 26 -4.98 13.57 -0.82
C GLN A 26 -4.41 13.20 -2.18
N ALA A 27 -3.69 12.08 -2.28
CA ALA A 27 -3.16 11.59 -3.55
C ALA A 27 -4.28 11.22 -4.53
N LEU A 28 -5.32 10.52 -4.07
CA LEU A 28 -6.47 10.15 -4.89
C LEU A 28 -7.26 11.37 -5.37
N VAL A 29 -7.51 12.34 -4.48
CA VAL A 29 -8.16 13.61 -4.83
C VAL A 29 -7.35 14.40 -5.85
N ALA A 30 -6.01 14.46 -5.69
CA ALA A 30 -5.12 15.14 -6.63
C ALA A 30 -5.12 14.50 -8.04
N GLN A 31 -5.48 13.23 -8.15
CA GLN A 31 -5.63 12.51 -9.42
C GLN A 31 -7.04 12.55 -9.98
N ASP A 32 -7.95 13.34 -9.39
CA ASP A 32 -9.38 13.38 -9.72
C ASP A 32 -10.03 11.98 -9.67
N ALA A 33 -9.55 11.13 -8.75
CA ALA A 33 -10.16 9.83 -8.51
C ALA A 33 -11.57 10.05 -7.95
N GLY A 34 -12.57 9.55 -8.66
CA GLY A 34 -13.97 9.75 -8.28
C GLY A 34 -14.31 9.22 -6.88
N SER A 35 -15.47 9.59 -6.36
CA SER A 35 -15.88 9.24 -5.00
C SER A 35 -16.10 7.73 -4.73
N LYS A 36 -16.19 6.92 -5.80
CA LYS A 36 -16.42 5.47 -5.76
C LYS A 36 -15.12 4.69 -6.05
N VAL A 37 -14.09 4.96 -5.27
CA VAL A 37 -12.82 4.20 -5.32
C VAL A 37 -12.53 3.56 -3.97
N GLU A 38 -11.87 2.41 -4.03
CA GLU A 38 -11.34 1.67 -2.88
C GLU A 38 -9.83 1.48 -3.09
N LEU A 39 -9.05 1.69 -2.02
CA LEU A 39 -7.60 1.48 -2.02
C LEU A 39 -7.20 0.67 -0.78
N GLY A 40 -6.44 -0.40 -1.00
CA GLY A 40 -5.70 -1.10 0.04
C GLY A 40 -4.24 -0.65 0.08
N LEU A 41 -3.75 -0.31 1.27
CA LEU A 41 -2.34 0.02 1.53
C LEU A 41 -1.79 -0.95 2.58
N VAL A 42 -0.68 -1.60 2.28
CA VAL A 42 -0.01 -2.53 3.20
C VAL A 42 1.40 -2.06 3.45
N ILE A 43 1.75 -1.81 4.72
CA ILE A 43 3.11 -1.54 5.16
C ILE A 43 3.70 -2.84 5.69
N THR A 44 4.83 -3.26 5.12
CA THR A 44 5.45 -4.55 5.43
C THR A 44 6.97 -4.51 5.26
N ASN A 45 7.64 -5.60 5.62
CA ASN A 45 9.09 -5.75 5.55
C ASN A 45 9.59 -6.13 4.15
N GLN A 46 10.91 -6.03 4.00
CA GLN A 46 11.61 -6.26 2.74
C GLN A 46 11.49 -7.70 2.27
N GLU A 47 11.49 -8.67 3.19
CA GLU A 47 11.35 -10.09 2.89
C GLU A 47 9.99 -10.38 2.25
N ARG A 48 8.91 -9.79 2.78
CA ARG A 48 7.57 -9.96 2.24
C ARG A 48 7.41 -9.26 0.90
N VAL A 49 7.98 -8.06 0.72
CA VAL A 49 7.97 -7.39 -0.59
C VAL A 49 8.73 -8.21 -1.64
N GLN A 50 9.89 -8.77 -1.32
CA GLN A 50 10.63 -9.64 -2.24
C GLN A 50 9.82 -10.89 -2.63
N GLN A 51 9.16 -11.54 -1.65
CA GLN A 51 8.28 -12.68 -1.94
C GLN A 51 7.14 -12.31 -2.88
N LEU A 52 6.52 -11.15 -2.68
CA LEU A 52 5.47 -10.64 -3.58
C LEU A 52 6.01 -10.29 -4.97
N ASN A 53 7.17 -9.63 -5.05
CA ASN A 53 7.80 -9.26 -6.32
C ASN A 53 8.12 -10.51 -7.15
N ARG A 54 8.63 -11.56 -6.51
CA ARG A 54 8.85 -12.86 -7.15
C ARG A 54 7.55 -13.49 -7.61
N SER A 55 6.53 -13.48 -6.76
CA SER A 55 5.26 -14.18 -7.03
C SER A 55 4.41 -13.52 -8.11
N TYR A 56 4.43 -12.19 -8.20
CA TYR A 56 3.57 -11.42 -9.11
C TYR A 56 4.31 -10.86 -10.34
N LEU A 57 5.60 -10.54 -10.21
CA LEU A 57 6.41 -9.95 -11.29
C LEU A 57 7.59 -10.84 -11.73
N GLY A 58 7.79 -12.01 -11.10
CA GLY A 58 8.87 -12.94 -11.44
C GLY A 58 10.27 -12.45 -11.05
N LYS A 59 10.38 -11.37 -10.26
CA LYS A 59 11.65 -10.77 -9.85
C LYS A 59 11.99 -11.15 -8.42
N ASP A 60 13.05 -11.94 -8.22
CA ASP A 60 13.51 -12.36 -6.88
C ASP A 60 14.45 -11.33 -6.25
N GLU A 61 13.95 -10.10 -6.12
CA GLU A 61 14.63 -8.99 -5.46
C GLU A 61 13.57 -8.12 -4.76
N PRO A 62 13.91 -7.45 -3.65
CA PRO A 62 13.01 -6.49 -3.02
C PRO A 62 12.86 -5.22 -3.88
N THR A 63 11.81 -4.47 -3.61
CA THR A 63 11.56 -3.12 -4.17
C THR A 63 10.97 -2.26 -3.06
N ASP A 64 10.96 -0.94 -3.23
CA ASP A 64 10.39 -0.02 -2.23
C ASP A 64 8.86 -0.11 -2.21
N VAL A 65 8.23 -0.30 -3.36
CA VAL A 65 6.77 -0.34 -3.51
C VAL A 65 6.36 -1.36 -4.58
N LEU A 66 5.26 -2.08 -4.33
CA LEU A 66 4.53 -2.88 -5.30
C LEU A 66 3.08 -2.40 -5.38
N ALA A 67 2.57 -2.24 -6.60
CA ALA A 67 1.17 -1.86 -6.85
C ALA A 67 0.41 -3.04 -7.46
N PHE A 68 -0.80 -3.29 -6.95
CA PHE A 68 -1.70 -4.33 -7.43
C PHE A 68 -2.96 -3.67 -7.98
N SER A 69 -3.32 -3.93 -9.24
CA SER A 69 -4.59 -3.47 -9.77
C SER A 69 -5.73 -4.37 -9.30
N ALA A 70 -6.85 -3.77 -8.92
CA ALA A 70 -8.11 -4.51 -8.79
C ALA A 70 -8.43 -5.19 -10.12
N ARG A 71 -8.94 -6.43 -10.05
CA ARG A 71 -9.43 -7.16 -11.23
C ARG A 71 -10.84 -6.73 -11.60
#